data_AF-A0A6P3V5I3-F1
#
_entry.id   AF-A0A6P3V5I3-F1
#
_cell.length_a   1.000
_cell.length_b   1.000
_cell.length_c   1.000
_cell.angle_alpha   90.00
_cell.angle_beta   90.00
_cell.angle_gamma   90.00
#
_symmetry.space_group_name_H-M   'P 1'
#
loop_
_entity.id
_entity.type
_entity.pdbx_description
1 polymer ?
#
loop_
_entity_poly.entity_id
_entity_poly.type
_entity_poly.pdbx_seq_one_letter_code
_entity_poly.pdbx_strand_id
1 'polypeptide(L)'
;MFDVGGGEITARNSVKYLGVLLDNVGRYFLHLKQVCDKAERFVGAIRSSFPKVNEPTDTARKLYYSVWESVALYAAPIWASTLGMEKNRKILVSAQRAALVRTLTAYRTVSHGALCVVTGRMLIHIKSRHRWKKYGAKKDFGVNRQGRAYDLMEELKRTFHNPGN
;
A
#
# COMPACT_ATOMS: atom_id res chain seq x y z
N MET A 1 13.44 -23.86 17.57
CA MET A 1 12.95 -24.83 16.58
C MET A 1 11.49 -25.05 16.91
N PHE A 2 10.58 -24.66 16.02
CA PHE A 2 9.14 -24.74 16.27
C PHE A 2 8.55 -25.73 15.26
N ASP A 3 8.05 -26.86 15.76
CA ASP A 3 7.35 -27.87 14.96
C ASP A 3 5.83 -27.62 15.06
N VAL A 4 5.22 -27.40 13.90
CA VAL A 4 3.76 -27.43 13.73
C VAL A 4 3.51 -28.21 12.45
N GLY A 5 3.15 -29.48 12.58
CA GLY A 5 2.69 -30.32 11.48
C GLY A 5 3.77 -31.02 10.65
N GLY A 6 4.94 -31.33 11.22
CA GLY A 6 5.91 -32.24 10.59
C GLY A 6 6.80 -31.62 9.51
N GLY A 7 6.89 -30.29 9.47
CA GLY A 7 7.85 -29.56 8.64
C GLY A 7 8.72 -28.66 9.51
N GLU A 8 10.05 -28.81 9.41
CA GLU A 8 10.98 -27.91 10.11
C GLU A 8 10.85 -26.48 9.59
N ILE A 9 10.29 -25.59 10.41
CA ILE A 9 10.16 -24.18 10.06
C ILE A 9 11.46 -23.46 10.47
N THR A 10 12.31 -23.14 9.49
CA THR A 10 13.44 -22.23 9.72
C THR A 10 12.90 -20.86 10.09
N ALA A 11 13.27 -20.34 11.27
CA ALA A 11 12.88 -19.02 11.72
C ALA A 11 13.44 -17.95 10.75
N ARG A 12 12.59 -17.51 9.82
CA ARG A 12 12.93 -16.47 8.85
C ARG A 12 12.41 -15.14 9.36
N ASN A 13 13.26 -14.11 9.37
CA ASN A 13 12.89 -12.76 9.83
C ASN A 13 11.76 -12.10 9.01
N SER A 14 11.32 -12.72 7.92
CA SER A 14 10.21 -12.22 7.09
C SER A 14 9.32 -13.34 6.57
N VAL A 15 8.01 -13.17 6.66
CA VAL A 15 6.97 -14.10 6.18
C VAL A 15 6.13 -13.43 5.09
N LYS A 16 5.77 -14.18 4.04
CA LYS A 16 4.90 -13.68 2.97
C LYS A 16 3.44 -14.00 3.29
N TYR A 17 2.61 -12.97 3.38
CA TYR A 17 1.17 -13.10 3.63
C TYR A 17 0.38 -12.23 2.65
N LEU A 18 -0.56 -12.79 1.89
CA LEU A 18 -1.35 -12.08 0.86
C LEU A 18 -0.50 -11.23 -0.11
N GLY A 19 0.73 -11.67 -0.40
CA GLY A 19 1.67 -10.92 -1.24
C GLY A 19 2.41 -9.78 -0.55
N VAL A 20 2.20 -9.58 0.75
CA VAL A 20 2.94 -8.65 1.61
C VAL A 20 4.06 -9.40 2.32
N LEU A 21 5.26 -8.83 2.38
CA LEU A 21 6.32 -9.34 3.25
C LEU A 21 6.19 -8.68 4.62
N LEU A 22 5.79 -9.48 5.60
CA LEU A 22 5.75 -9.11 7.01
C LEU A 22 7.15 -9.33 7.58
N ASP A 23 7.80 -8.25 8.03
CA ASP A 23 9.07 -8.31 8.76
C ASP A 23 8.77 -8.42 10.26
N ASN A 24 9.55 -9.19 11.01
CA ASN A 24 9.34 -9.38 12.45
C ASN A 24 9.35 -8.04 13.21
N VAL A 25 10.18 -7.09 12.78
CA VAL A 25 10.31 -5.76 13.39
C VAL A 25 9.31 -4.75 12.82
N GLY A 26 8.49 -5.12 11.84
CA GLY A 26 7.51 -4.22 11.23
C GLY A 26 8.11 -3.02 10.50
N ARG A 27 9.37 -3.11 10.01
CA ARG A 27 10.04 -2.01 9.30
C ARG A 27 9.64 -1.90 7.84
N TYR A 28 9.14 -2.97 7.23
CA TYR A 28 8.62 -3.06 5.85
C TYR A 28 9.53 -2.50 4.73
N PHE A 29 10.81 -2.25 5.01
CA PHE A 29 11.77 -1.71 4.04
C PHE A 29 11.94 -2.65 2.84
N LEU A 30 12.17 -3.93 3.11
CA LEU A 30 12.34 -4.95 2.06
C LEU A 30 11.05 -5.08 1.22
N HIS A 31 9.89 -5.03 1.88
CA HIS A 31 8.60 -5.06 1.21
C HIS A 31 8.42 -3.87 0.26
N LEU A 32 8.69 -2.64 0.73
CA LEU A 32 8.60 -1.43 -0.09
C LEU A 32 9.49 -1.48 -1.32
N LYS A 33 10.73 -1.95 -1.16
CA LYS A 33 11.66 -2.14 -2.29
C LYS A 33 11.08 -3.12 -3.31
N GLN A 34 10.64 -4.30 -2.86
CA GLN A 34 10.06 -5.31 -3.75
C GLN A 34 8.79 -4.82 -4.46
N VAL A 35 7.93 -4.08 -3.77
CA VAL A 35 6.71 -3.52 -4.35
C VAL A 35 7.03 -2.47 -5.40
N CYS A 36 8.00 -1.58 -5.14
CA CYS A 36 8.46 -0.60 -6.11
C CYS A 36 9.06 -1.28 -7.35
N ASP A 37 9.96 -2.25 -7.15
CA ASP A 37 10.59 -3.01 -8.25
C ASP A 37 9.53 -3.76 -9.07
N LYS A 38 8.55 -4.37 -8.39
CA LYS A 38 7.42 -5.05 -9.03
C LYS A 38 6.57 -4.08 -9.86
N ALA A 39 6.26 -2.91 -9.32
CA ALA A 39 5.51 -1.87 -10.02
C ALA A 39 6.27 -1.38 -11.28
N GLU A 40 7.59 -1.18 -11.18
CA GLU A 40 8.42 -0.80 -12.34
C GLU A 40 8.42 -1.88 -13.43
N ARG A 41 8.51 -3.16 -13.06
CA ARG A 41 8.44 -4.28 -14.03
C ARG A 41 7.11 -4.31 -14.77
N PHE A 42 5.99 -4.11 -14.07
CA PHE A 42 4.68 -4.05 -14.72
C PHE A 42 4.57 -2.88 -15.69
N VAL A 43 5.02 -1.69 -15.30
CA VAL A 43 5.03 -0.52 -16.20
C VAL A 43 5.91 -0.79 -17.43
N GLY A 44 7.08 -1.41 -17.23
CA GLY A 44 7.98 -1.79 -18.32
C GLY A 44 7.35 -2.78 -19.30
N ALA A 45 6.67 -3.80 -18.78
CA ALA A 45 5.96 -4.79 -19.60
C ALA A 45 4.83 -4.16 -20.42
N ILE A 46 3.99 -3.34 -19.79
CA ILE A 46 2.88 -2.64 -20.47
C ILE A 46 3.43 -1.67 -21.52
N ARG A 47 4.51 -0.94 -21.21
CA ARG A 47 5.14 -0.05 -22.19
C ARG A 47 5.67 -0.83 -23.39
N SER A 48 6.23 -2.02 -23.17
CA SER A 48 6.76 -2.87 -24.24
C SER A 48 5.66 -3.49 -25.11
N SER A 49 4.44 -3.69 -24.58
CA SER A 49 3.34 -4.23 -25.36
C SER A 49 2.72 -3.23 -26.34
N PHE A 50 2.90 -1.92 -26.09
CA PHE A 50 2.42 -0.91 -27.02
C PHE A 50 3.40 -0.68 -28.17
N PRO A 51 2.91 -0.52 -29.42
CA PRO A 51 3.75 -0.09 -30.53
C PRO A 51 4.48 1.20 -30.16
N LYS A 52 5.77 1.31 -30.48
CA LYS A 52 6.59 2.53 -30.25
C LYS A 52 6.19 3.71 -31.17
N VAL A 53 4.94 3.74 -31.62
CA VAL A 53 4.44 4.70 -32.58
C VAL A 53 4.17 6.01 -31.84
N ASN A 54 5.00 7.00 -32.16
CA ASN A 54 4.84 8.44 -31.96
C ASN A 54 4.10 8.88 -30.70
N GLU A 55 4.91 9.33 -29.73
CA GLU A 55 4.51 10.02 -28.50
C GLU A 55 3.46 9.29 -27.63
N PRO A 56 3.77 8.95 -26.37
CA PRO A 56 2.78 8.34 -25.48
C PRO A 56 1.54 9.23 -25.37
N THR A 57 0.39 8.76 -25.86
CA THR A 57 -0.88 9.46 -25.70
C THR A 57 -1.14 9.70 -24.21
N ASP A 58 -1.78 10.82 -23.85
CA ASP A 58 -2.09 11.15 -22.46
C ASP A 58 -2.83 10.01 -21.73
N THR A 59 -3.66 9.24 -22.44
CA THR A 59 -4.33 8.03 -21.94
C THR A 59 -3.34 6.92 -21.56
N ALA A 60 -2.35 6.62 -22.40
CA ALA A 60 -1.29 5.66 -22.11
C ALA A 60 -0.43 6.12 -20.93
N ARG A 61 -0.11 7.43 -20.86
CA ARG A 61 0.60 8.03 -19.73
C ARG A 61 -0.18 7.85 -18.42
N LYS A 62 -1.48 8.14 -18.43
CA LYS A 62 -2.38 7.92 -17.29
C LYS A 62 -2.44 6.44 -16.89
N LEU A 63 -2.49 5.53 -17.86
CA LEU A 63 -2.49 4.09 -17.63
C LEU A 63 -1.21 3.65 -16.92
N TYR A 64 -0.03 4.00 -17.45
CA TYR A 64 1.26 3.63 -16.86
C TYR A 64 1.36 4.03 -15.38
N TYR A 65 1.04 5.29 -15.09
CA TYR A 65 1.10 5.76 -13.71
C TYR A 65 0.02 5.13 -12.82
N SER A 66 -1.20 4.92 -13.34
CA SER A 66 -2.29 4.30 -12.57
C SER A 66 -1.99 2.86 -12.16
N VAL A 67 -1.35 2.09 -13.05
CA VAL A 67 -0.91 0.72 -12.76
C VAL A 67 0.20 0.74 -11.72
N TRP A 68 1.22 1.58 -11.93
CA TRP A 68 2.30 1.75 -10.96
C TRP A 68 1.76 2.08 -9.57
N GLU A 69 0.87 3.07 -9.49
CA GLU A 69 0.27 3.54 -8.25
C GLU A 69 -0.58 2.48 -7.58
N SER A 70 -1.33 1.69 -8.35
CA SER A 70 -2.16 0.60 -7.83
C SER A 70 -1.32 -0.50 -7.21
N VAL A 71 -0.24 -0.91 -7.88
CA VAL A 71 0.71 -1.90 -7.35
C VAL A 71 1.42 -1.35 -6.12
N ALA A 72 1.89 -0.10 -6.18
CA ALA A 72 2.59 0.55 -5.07
C ALA A 72 1.70 0.67 -3.83
N LEU A 73 0.42 1.01 -3.97
CA LEU A 73 -0.50 1.30 -2.86
C LEU A 73 -1.37 0.10 -2.42
N TYR A 74 -1.18 -1.09 -2.97
CA TYR A 74 -2.01 -2.28 -2.66
C TYR A 74 -2.11 -2.54 -1.15
N ALA A 75 -0.97 -2.53 -0.46
CA ALA A 75 -0.87 -2.80 0.99
C ALA A 75 -0.63 -1.52 1.83
N ALA A 76 -0.98 -0.34 1.31
CA ALA A 76 -0.70 0.94 1.96
C ALA A 76 -1.14 1.00 3.44
N PRO A 77 -2.33 0.50 3.85
CA PRO A 77 -2.73 0.52 5.25
C PRO A 77 -1.79 -0.24 6.20
N ILE A 78 -1.02 -1.20 5.70
CA ILE A 78 -0.12 -2.04 6.51
C ILE A 78 1.21 -1.33 6.72
N TRP A 79 1.81 -0.80 5.65
CA TRP A 79 3.17 -0.24 5.70
C TRP A 79 3.23 1.29 5.80
N ALA A 80 2.14 2.04 5.55
CA ALA A 80 2.19 3.51 5.50
C ALA A 80 2.57 4.17 6.84
N SER A 81 2.33 3.50 7.97
CA SER A 81 2.82 3.95 9.29
C SER A 81 4.34 4.04 9.34
N THR A 82 5.05 3.21 8.58
CA THR A 82 6.52 3.21 8.53
C THR A 82 7.13 4.35 7.72
N LEU A 83 6.31 5.16 7.05
CA LEU A 83 6.81 6.33 6.30
C LEU A 83 7.33 7.46 7.19
N GLY A 84 7.19 7.34 8.53
CA GLY A 84 7.96 8.16 9.47
C GLY A 84 9.46 7.91 9.38
N MET A 85 9.89 6.73 8.90
CA MET A 85 11.29 6.43 8.64
C MET A 85 11.72 7.03 7.30
N GLU A 86 12.73 7.90 7.34
CA GLU A 86 13.24 8.60 6.16
C GLU A 86 13.65 7.66 5.02
N LYS A 87 14.23 6.51 5.38
CA LYS A 87 14.69 5.49 4.44
C LYS A 87 13.54 4.95 3.58
N ASN A 88 12.39 4.65 4.20
CA ASN A 88 11.20 4.13 3.52
C ASN A 88 10.56 5.21 2.64
N ARG A 89 10.50 6.44 3.16
CA ARG A 89 10.01 7.60 2.41
C ARG A 89 10.83 7.85 1.15
N LYS A 90 12.16 7.84 1.25
CA LYS A 90 13.09 8.04 0.13
C LYS A 90 12.92 7.00 -0.99
N ILE A 91 12.76 5.73 -0.65
CA ILE A 91 12.51 4.68 -1.65
C ILE A 91 11.23 4.95 -2.42
N LEU A 92 10.15 5.22 -1.69
CA LEU A 92 8.84 5.42 -2.31
C LEU A 92 8.80 6.67 -3.20
N VAL A 93 9.41 7.77 -2.73
CA VAL A 93 9.55 9.02 -3.49
C VAL A 93 10.42 8.82 -4.74
N SER A 94 11.55 8.12 -4.60
CA SER A 94 12.44 7.82 -5.72
C SER A 94 11.73 6.99 -6.79
N ALA A 95 10.99 5.95 -6.38
CA ALA A 95 10.22 5.10 -7.28
C ALA A 95 9.09 5.87 -7.98
N GLN A 96 8.34 6.71 -7.25
CA GLN A 96 7.30 7.56 -7.86
C GLN A 96 7.91 8.52 -8.89
N ARG A 97 9.03 9.16 -8.55
CA ARG A 97 9.74 10.05 -9.47
C ARG A 97 10.17 9.30 -10.73
N ALA A 98 10.75 8.13 -10.59
CA ALA A 98 11.20 7.30 -11.71
C ALA A 98 10.02 6.86 -12.60
N ALA A 99 8.86 6.56 -12.02
CA ALA A 99 7.63 6.27 -12.77
C ALA A 99 7.11 7.51 -13.52
N LEU A 100 7.09 8.68 -12.89
CA LEU A 100 6.64 9.94 -13.49
C LEU A 100 7.54 10.40 -14.63
N VAL A 101 8.87 10.31 -14.47
CA VAL A 101 9.84 10.61 -15.52
C VAL A 101 9.60 9.75 -16.76
N ARG A 102 9.38 8.45 -16.58
CA ARG A 102 9.10 7.52 -17.70
C ARG A 102 7.75 7.78 -18.36
N THR A 103 6.76 8.17 -17.56
CA THR A 103 5.41 8.49 -18.01
C THR A 103 5.40 9.75 -18.87
N LEU A 104 6.04 10.82 -18.41
CA LEU A 104 6.13 12.09 -19.13
C LEU A 104 7.26 12.15 -20.17
N THR A 105 8.13 11.14 -20.23
CA THR A 105 9.41 11.23 -20.95
C THR A 105 10.19 12.49 -20.58
N ALA A 106 10.15 12.88 -19.30
CA ALA A 106 10.72 14.12 -18.78
C ALA A 106 12.24 14.04 -18.59
N TYR A 107 12.91 15.18 -18.52
CA TYR A 107 14.34 15.25 -18.18
C TYR A 107 14.63 14.72 -16.77
N ARG A 108 15.82 14.11 -16.60
CA ARG A 108 16.26 13.58 -15.30
C ARG A 108 16.52 14.65 -14.24
N THR A 109 16.66 15.92 -14.62
CA THR A 109 16.88 17.05 -13.69
C THR A 109 15.58 17.59 -13.09
N VAL A 110 14.41 17.22 -13.62
CA VAL A 110 13.13 17.72 -13.13
C VAL A 110 12.90 17.25 -11.68
N SER A 111 12.48 18.19 -10.83
CA SER A 111 12.20 17.93 -9.43
C SER A 111 10.96 17.03 -9.28
N HIS A 112 10.90 16.25 -8.20
CA HIS A 112 9.77 15.37 -7.96
C HIS A 112 8.44 16.12 -7.81
N GLY A 113 8.47 17.27 -7.11
CA GLY A 113 7.29 18.13 -6.95
C GLY A 113 6.78 18.67 -8.28
N ALA A 114 7.68 19.14 -9.17
CA ALA A 114 7.30 19.64 -10.49
C ALA A 114 6.64 18.55 -11.34
N LEU A 115 7.17 17.32 -11.33
CA LEU A 115 6.55 16.18 -12.04
C LEU A 115 5.13 15.90 -11.54
N CYS A 116 4.91 15.94 -10.22
CA CYS A 116 3.60 15.76 -9.62
C CYS A 116 2.62 16.86 -10.04
N VAL A 117 3.06 18.13 -10.07
CA VAL A 117 2.23 19.26 -10.50
C VAL A 117 1.85 19.13 -11.98
N VAL A 118 2.81 18.87 -12.87
CA VAL A 118 2.57 18.72 -14.32
C VAL A 118 1.64 17.55 -14.63
N THR A 119 1.74 16.45 -13.88
CA THR A 119 0.88 15.27 -14.07
C THR A 119 -0.45 15.33 -13.30
N GLY A 120 -0.67 16.36 -12.48
CA GLY A 120 -1.83 16.42 -11.58
C GLY A 120 -1.86 15.28 -10.56
N ARG A 121 -0.71 14.76 -10.14
CA ARG A 121 -0.60 13.64 -9.18
C ARG A 121 -0.18 14.14 -7.81
N MET A 122 -0.76 13.51 -6.78
CA MET A 122 -0.37 13.77 -5.40
C MET A 122 0.93 13.02 -5.06
N LEU A 123 1.76 13.64 -4.21
CA LEU A 123 2.93 12.98 -3.62
C LEU A 123 2.51 11.68 -2.93
N ILE A 124 3.18 10.58 -3.27
CA ILE A 124 2.77 9.22 -2.89
C ILE A 124 2.77 9.01 -1.37
N HIS A 125 3.66 9.67 -0.64
CA HIS A 125 3.74 9.57 0.82
C HIS A 125 2.53 10.26 1.49
N ILE A 126 2.02 11.36 0.91
CA ILE A 126 0.79 12.00 1.37
C ILE A 126 -0.41 11.11 1.06
N LYS A 127 -0.46 10.57 -0.16
CA LYS A 127 -1.56 9.71 -0.62
C LYS A 127 -1.67 8.41 0.17
N SER A 128 -0.54 7.77 0.48
CA SER A 128 -0.47 6.56 1.31
C SER A 128 -0.88 6.86 2.76
N ARG A 129 -0.42 7.97 3.35
CA ARG A 129 -0.89 8.43 4.68
C ARG A 129 -2.39 8.69 4.69
N HIS A 130 -2.96 9.26 3.62
CA HIS A 130 -4.41 9.44 3.50
C HIS A 130 -5.16 8.10 3.46
N ARG A 131 -4.67 7.12 2.68
CA ARG A 131 -5.25 5.76 2.66
C ARG A 131 -5.19 5.09 4.03
N TRP A 132 -4.08 5.25 4.73
CA TRP A 132 -3.90 4.74 6.09
C TRP A 132 -4.92 5.35 7.07
N LYS A 133 -5.07 6.68 7.08
CA LYS A 133 -6.08 7.36 7.91
C LYS A 133 -7.50 6.88 7.61
N LYS A 134 -7.86 6.76 6.34
CA LYS A 134 -9.17 6.24 5.92
C LYS A 134 -9.40 4.81 6.40
N TYR A 135 -8.37 3.97 6.36
CA TYR A 135 -8.45 2.60 6.85
C TYR A 135 -8.59 2.54 8.36
N GLY A 136 -7.83 3.35 9.11
CA GLY A 136 -7.96 3.50 10.56
C GLY A 136 -9.37 3.89 10.96
N ALA A 137 -9.91 4.96 10.38
CA ALA A 137 -11.28 5.39 10.65
C ALA A 137 -12.30 4.28 10.39
N LYS A 138 -12.22 3.57 9.25
CA LYS A 138 -13.11 2.43 8.95
C LYS A 138 -12.99 1.30 9.96
N LYS A 139 -11.77 1.01 10.43
CA LYS A 139 -11.52 0.00 11.46
C LYS A 139 -12.20 0.41 12.77
N ASP A 140 -12.03 1.67 13.19
CA ASP A 140 -12.61 2.20 14.42
C ASP A 140 -14.14 2.20 14.38
N PHE A 141 -14.75 2.56 13.24
CA PHE A 141 -16.19 2.44 13.01
C PHE A 141 -16.69 0.99 13.05
N GLY A 142 -15.91 0.03 12.54
CA GLY A 142 -16.24 -1.39 12.57
C GLY A 142 -16.23 -1.96 13.99
N VAL A 143 -15.14 -1.68 14.72
CA VAL A 143 -14.97 -2.09 16.12
C VAL A 143 -16.07 -1.50 17.00
N ASN A 144 -16.41 -0.23 16.84
CA ASN A 144 -17.47 0.42 17.62
C ASN A 144 -18.89 -0.10 17.28
N ARG A 145 -19.12 -0.64 16.07
CA ARG A 145 -20.40 -1.33 15.76
C ARG A 145 -20.47 -2.71 16.39
N GLN A 146 -19.37 -3.45 16.38
CA GLN A 146 -19.29 -4.76 17.01
C GLN A 146 -19.41 -4.64 18.52
N GLY A 147 -18.70 -3.70 19.16
CA GLY A 147 -18.82 -3.41 20.60
C GLY A 147 -20.27 -3.15 21.01
N ARG A 148 -20.93 -2.20 20.34
CA ARG A 148 -22.36 -1.92 20.58
C ARG A 148 -23.27 -3.14 20.40
N ALA A 149 -22.99 -4.01 19.42
CA ALA A 149 -23.77 -5.23 19.24
C ALA A 149 -23.53 -6.24 20.38
N TYR A 150 -22.31 -6.36 20.89
CA TYR A 150 -22.02 -7.18 22.07
C TYR A 150 -22.67 -6.62 23.33
N ASP A 151 -22.61 -5.30 23.54
CA ASP A 151 -23.24 -4.63 24.68
C ASP A 151 -24.77 -4.83 24.67
N LEU A 152 -25.41 -4.66 23.50
CA LEU A 152 -26.85 -4.93 23.32
C LEU A 152 -27.21 -6.41 23.53
N MET A 153 -26.36 -7.33 23.07
CA MET A 153 -26.55 -8.76 23.30
C MET A 153 -26.41 -9.11 24.79
N GLU A 154 -25.54 -8.42 25.52
CA GLU A 154 -25.37 -8.59 26.96
C GLU A 154 -26.57 -8.01 27.73
N GLU A 155 -27.08 -6.84 27.35
CA GLU A 155 -28.31 -6.26 27.89
C GLU A 155 -29.54 -7.15 27.63
N LEU A 156 -29.67 -7.72 26.43
CA LEU A 156 -30.75 -8.67 26.12
C LEU A 156 -30.63 -9.94 26.97
N LYS A 157 -29.43 -10.51 27.12
CA LYS A 157 -29.24 -11.67 28.00
C LYS A 157 -29.58 -11.37 29.45
N ARG A 158 -29.26 -10.18 29.95
CA ARG A 158 -29.61 -9.75 31.33
C ARG A 158 -31.12 -9.58 31.52
N THR A 159 -31.82 -9.05 30.52
CA THR A 159 -33.28 -8.88 30.57
C THR A 159 -34.04 -10.21 30.47
N PHE A 160 -33.57 -11.16 29.65
CA PHE A 160 -34.19 -12.49 29.55
C PHE A 160 -33.81 -13.45 30.70
N HIS A 161 -32.68 -13.22 31.40
CA HIS A 161 -32.23 -14.05 32.52
C HIS A 161 -32.84 -13.66 33.88
N ASN A 162 -33.61 -12.56 33.97
CA ASN A 162 -34.31 -12.19 35.19
C ASN A 162 -35.84 -12.24 35.01
N PRO A 163 -36.47 -13.43 35.00
CA PRO A 163 -37.92 -13.59 34.80
C PRO A 163 -38.74 -13.36 36.08
N GLY A 164 -38.29 -12.50 36.99
CA GLY A 164 -38.92 -12.29 38.30
C GLY A 164 -38.84 -10.86 38.78
N ASN A 165 -39.72 -10.01 38.25
CA ASN A 165 -40.29 -8.86 38.97
C ASN A 165 -41.72 -8.65 38.48
#